data_AF-A0AAN3PXL1-F1
#
_entry.id   AF-A0AAN3PXL1-F1
#
_cell.length_a   1.000
_cell.length_b   1.000
_cell.length_c   1.000
_cell.angle_alpha   90.00
_cell.angle_beta   90.00
_cell.angle_gamma   90.00
#
_symmetry.space_group_name_H-M   'P 1'
#
loop_
_entity.id
_entity.type
_entity.pdbx_description
1 polymer ?
#
loop_
_entity_poly.entity_id
_entity_poly.type
_entity_poly.pdbx_seq_one_letter_code
_entity_poly.pdbx_strand_id
1 'polypeptide(L)'
;MSERLACKNPDCSNRILPETAARTDGYCMPCVQTQQQREHNEYIRKNKKIVNVFAGLSDPVAMLKLVHQPRKFDALIDWTPCPVPTDALYQQLTADQAQQMADYATERFASGEYKLAQEIWLCLAAFTQANLDAYFREWISYDDLDNDSYMPFHRAPTDVRDRLLERVEVDAENRNFILQCLAWIGDDVVVERFAYWRNNPPLWRSSLYIAPEEYAHEAGWELTAEDQRRNLYFPQCFHLEMKNTGCCEALRVVDERSDTCPNCALPLTNLFDVDLKATGLSDNGSFRVVTCECCTAYSTIFGYMDSKGNAHLSAKNIPPAWLPDDVSEWRRLPVNSMRQGNLRSPLFAADPFLPVSFSQLGGHPTWIQDAEYPLCPQCSHTMMFLAQLDYADIEQYGEGMIYAFICPECRTTATSYQQS
;
A
#
# COMPACT_ATOMS: atom_id res chain seq x y z
N MET A 1 24.59 24.63 48.03
CA MET A 1 24.53 23.34 47.32
C MET A 1 23.61 22.44 48.11
N SER A 2 22.41 22.10 47.61
CA SER A 2 21.49 21.20 48.30
C SER A 2 22.08 19.78 48.32
N GLU A 3 22.24 19.19 49.50
CA GLU A 3 22.75 17.83 49.67
C GLU A 3 21.75 16.83 49.06
N ARG A 4 22.17 16.11 48.00
CA ARG A 4 21.32 15.13 47.29
C ARG A 4 21.51 13.73 47.85
N LEU A 5 20.41 13.03 48.11
CA LEU A 5 20.37 11.65 48.60
C LEU A 5 20.44 10.65 47.45
N ALA A 6 21.03 9.47 47.68
CA ALA A 6 21.01 8.39 46.68
C ALA A 6 19.61 7.75 46.59
N CYS A 7 19.24 7.30 45.39
CA CYS A 7 18.04 6.49 45.19
C CYS A 7 18.12 5.18 46.00
N LYS A 8 17.01 4.76 46.60
CA LYS A 8 16.89 3.50 47.36
C LYS A 8 16.98 2.24 46.49
N ASN A 9 16.77 2.36 45.17
CA ASN A 9 16.97 1.25 44.24
C ASN A 9 18.48 0.98 44.08
N PRO A 10 19.00 -0.20 44.48
CA PRO A 10 20.42 -0.53 44.44
C PRO A 10 21.03 -0.51 43.03
N ASP A 11 20.21 -0.74 42.00
CA ASP A 11 20.64 -0.73 40.59
C ASP A 11 20.54 0.66 39.94
N CYS A 12 20.20 1.70 40.73
CA CYS A 12 19.99 3.06 40.24
C CYS A 12 21.03 4.03 40.79
N SER A 13 21.80 4.67 39.92
CA SER A 13 22.82 5.67 40.28
C SER A 13 22.28 7.09 40.49
N ASN A 14 20.96 7.30 40.35
CA ASN A 14 20.36 8.62 40.45
C ASN A 14 20.44 9.20 41.87
N ARG A 15 20.62 10.52 41.95
CA ARG A 15 20.59 11.28 43.21
C ARG A 15 19.45 12.28 43.20
N ILE A 16 18.69 12.31 44.29
CA ILE A 16 17.43 13.07 44.41
C ILE A 16 17.51 14.10 45.54
N LEU A 17 16.68 15.12 45.44
CA LEU A 17 16.53 16.12 46.50
C LEU A 17 15.84 15.49 47.73
N PRO A 18 16.15 15.92 48.96
CA PRO A 18 15.50 15.43 50.17
C PRO A 18 13.97 15.49 50.11
N GLU A 19 13.40 16.54 49.53
CA GLU A 19 11.95 16.69 49.35
C GLU A 19 11.37 15.63 48.42
N THR A 20 12.13 15.22 47.39
CA THR A 20 11.73 14.13 46.50
C THR A 20 11.77 12.80 47.25
N ALA A 21 12.86 12.53 47.98
CA ALA A 21 12.99 11.31 48.78
C ALA A 21 11.88 11.15 49.82
N ALA A 22 11.46 12.23 50.48
CA ALA A 22 10.34 12.20 51.41
C ALA A 22 9.01 11.85 50.73
N ARG A 23 8.79 12.31 49.49
CA ARG A 23 7.55 12.06 48.73
C ARG A 23 7.48 10.65 48.14
N THR A 24 8.62 10.05 47.79
CA THR A 24 8.70 8.79 47.03
C THR A 24 9.32 7.64 47.84
N ASP A 25 9.34 7.75 49.17
CA ASP A 25 9.98 6.79 50.09
C ASP A 25 11.44 6.46 49.71
N GLY A 26 12.18 7.46 49.27
CA GLY A 26 13.60 7.36 48.92
C GLY A 26 13.89 6.88 47.49
N TYR A 27 12.87 6.61 46.65
CA TYR A 27 13.08 6.26 45.25
C TYR A 27 13.12 7.48 44.34
N CYS A 28 13.93 7.47 43.28
CA CYS A 28 13.80 8.49 42.25
C CYS A 28 12.50 8.32 41.45
N MET A 29 11.98 9.40 40.88
CA MET A 29 10.74 9.36 40.08
C MET A 29 10.77 8.29 38.96
N PRO A 30 11.86 8.11 38.19
CA PRO A 30 11.96 7.01 37.24
C PRO A 30 11.79 5.61 37.85
N CYS A 31 12.33 5.36 39.05
CA CYS A 31 12.16 4.06 39.71
C CYS A 31 10.72 3.85 40.19
N VAL A 32 10.07 4.88 40.72
CA VAL A 32 8.64 4.82 41.10
C VAL A 32 7.76 4.52 39.89
N GLN A 33 7.99 5.23 38.77
CA GLN A 33 7.26 4.99 37.52
C GLN A 33 7.49 3.57 36.99
N THR A 34 8.73 3.07 37.04
CA THR A 34 9.06 1.69 36.64
C THR A 34 8.32 0.68 37.50
N GLN A 35 8.24 0.89 38.81
CA GLN A 35 7.51 0.01 39.72
C GLN A 35 6.00 0.04 39.43
N GLN A 36 5.41 1.22 39.31
CA GLN A 36 3.99 1.39 38.97
C GLN A 36 3.66 0.73 37.62
N GLN A 37 4.53 0.87 36.62
CA GLN A 37 4.37 0.20 35.34
C GLN A 37 4.40 -1.32 35.47
N ARG A 38 5.31 -1.88 36.29
CA ARG A 38 5.37 -3.32 36.55
C ARG A 38 4.09 -3.82 37.22
N GLU A 39 3.62 -3.14 38.26
CA GLU A 39 2.38 -3.48 38.97
C GLU A 39 1.16 -3.40 38.03
N HIS A 40 1.09 -2.35 37.21
CA HIS A 40 0.04 -2.19 36.21
C HIS A 40 0.08 -3.29 35.14
N ASN A 41 1.26 -3.61 34.60
CA ASN A 41 1.43 -4.69 33.63
C ASN A 41 1.07 -6.07 34.22
N GLU A 42 1.41 -6.33 35.48
CA GLU A 42 0.99 -7.54 36.18
C GLU A 42 -0.53 -7.60 36.38
N TYR A 43 -1.15 -6.47 36.74
CA TYR A 43 -2.61 -6.38 36.85
C TYR A 43 -3.27 -6.70 35.51
N ILE A 44 -2.80 -6.09 34.42
CA ILE A 44 -3.30 -6.41 33.06
C ILE A 44 -3.14 -7.90 32.78
N ARG A 45 -1.94 -8.46 32.97
CA ARG A 45 -1.67 -9.88 32.70
C ARG A 45 -2.60 -10.83 33.46
N LYS A 46 -2.91 -10.52 34.73
CA LYS A 46 -3.79 -11.35 35.58
C LYS A 46 -5.28 -11.21 35.25
N ASN A 47 -5.68 -10.08 34.69
CA ASN A 47 -7.09 -9.76 34.43
C ASN A 47 -7.46 -9.78 32.94
N LYS A 48 -6.52 -10.08 32.04
CA LYS A 48 -6.77 -10.15 30.60
C LYS A 48 -7.75 -11.28 30.26
N LYS A 49 -8.80 -10.96 29.49
CA LYS A 49 -9.85 -11.88 29.04
C LYS A 49 -9.80 -12.02 27.52
N ILE A 50 -9.92 -13.25 27.04
CA ILE A 50 -10.05 -13.53 25.60
C ILE A 50 -11.54 -13.49 25.24
N VAL A 51 -11.90 -12.66 24.26
CA VAL A 51 -13.28 -12.52 23.78
C VAL A 51 -13.36 -12.94 22.32
N ASN A 52 -14.16 -13.96 22.04
CA ASN A 52 -14.42 -14.46 20.69
C ASN A 52 -15.86 -14.13 20.26
N VAL A 53 -16.02 -13.06 19.47
CA VAL A 53 -17.32 -12.64 18.92
C VAL A 53 -17.78 -13.47 17.73
N PHE A 54 -16.89 -14.28 17.15
CA PHE A 54 -17.16 -15.12 15.98
C PHE A 54 -17.59 -16.54 16.36
N ALA A 55 -17.66 -16.85 17.66
CA ALA A 55 -18.00 -18.19 18.13
C ALA A 55 -19.39 -18.62 17.64
N GLY A 56 -19.44 -19.71 16.86
CA GLY A 56 -20.68 -20.27 16.31
C GLY A 56 -21.25 -19.53 15.11
N LEU A 57 -20.57 -18.51 14.58
CA LEU A 57 -20.96 -17.84 13.35
C LEU A 57 -20.38 -18.54 12.13
N SER A 58 -21.23 -18.71 11.12
CA SER A 58 -20.85 -19.21 9.79
C SER A 58 -21.38 -18.34 8.64
N ASP A 59 -22.27 -17.39 8.93
CA ASP A 59 -22.78 -16.45 7.94
C ASP A 59 -21.73 -15.36 7.65
N PRO A 60 -21.23 -15.23 6.41
CA PRO A 60 -20.19 -14.26 6.10
C PRO A 60 -20.64 -12.82 6.29
N VAL A 61 -21.91 -12.49 6.07
CA VAL A 61 -22.43 -11.13 6.27
C VAL A 61 -22.35 -10.75 7.76
N ALA A 62 -22.82 -11.61 8.65
CA ALA A 62 -22.70 -11.39 10.09
C ALA A 62 -21.23 -11.27 10.54
N MET A 63 -20.35 -12.10 9.99
CA MET A 63 -18.91 -12.03 10.30
C MET A 63 -18.29 -10.71 9.83
N LEU A 64 -18.57 -10.27 8.60
CA LEU A 64 -18.07 -9.00 8.06
C LEU A 64 -18.55 -7.79 8.86
N LYS A 65 -19.82 -7.77 9.30
CA LYS A 65 -20.33 -6.71 10.19
C LYS A 65 -19.54 -6.62 11.50
N LEU A 66 -19.09 -7.75 12.05
CA LEU A 66 -18.28 -7.80 13.27
C LEU A 66 -16.79 -7.50 13.04
N VAL A 67 -16.28 -7.75 11.82
CA VAL A 67 -14.93 -7.35 11.39
C VAL A 67 -14.83 -5.83 11.37
N HIS A 68 -15.81 -5.16 10.73
CA HIS A 68 -15.84 -3.71 10.58
C HIS A 68 -16.33 -2.96 11.81
N GLN A 69 -16.90 -3.66 12.80
CA GLN A 69 -17.41 -3.00 14.00
C GLN A 69 -16.26 -2.35 14.81
N PRO A 70 -16.31 -1.03 15.07
CA PRO A 70 -15.25 -0.35 15.80
C PRO A 70 -15.18 -0.86 17.23
N ARG A 71 -13.97 -1.17 17.68
CA ARG A 71 -13.72 -1.66 19.05
C ARG A 71 -12.98 -0.61 19.83
N LYS A 72 -13.49 -0.28 21.02
CA LYS A 72 -12.74 0.56 21.97
C LYS A 72 -11.57 -0.24 22.53
N PHE A 73 -10.40 0.36 22.55
CA PHE A 73 -9.23 -0.24 23.18
C PHE A 73 -9.51 -0.48 24.67
N ASP A 74 -9.30 -1.72 25.10
CA ASP A 74 -9.35 -2.13 26.50
C ASP A 74 -8.16 -3.03 26.76
N ALA A 75 -7.23 -2.59 27.62
CA ALA A 75 -6.01 -3.32 27.92
C ALA A 75 -6.27 -4.71 28.54
N LEU A 76 -7.48 -4.93 29.09
CA LEU A 76 -7.91 -6.19 29.70
C LEU A 76 -8.61 -7.12 28.70
N ILE A 77 -8.81 -6.73 27.44
CA ILE A 77 -9.49 -7.56 26.45
C ILE A 77 -8.52 -7.94 25.33
N ASP A 78 -8.46 -9.23 25.06
CA ASP A 78 -7.84 -9.78 23.85
C ASP A 78 -8.94 -10.30 22.93
N TRP A 79 -9.12 -9.66 21.77
CA TRP A 79 -10.13 -10.11 20.83
C TRP A 79 -9.56 -11.21 19.94
N THR A 80 -10.27 -12.33 19.84
CA THR A 80 -9.90 -13.36 18.86
C THR A 80 -10.05 -12.79 17.45
N PRO A 81 -9.05 -12.99 16.55
CA PRO A 81 -9.18 -12.58 15.16
C PRO A 81 -10.33 -13.34 14.47
N CYS A 82 -10.81 -12.80 13.37
CA CYS A 82 -11.78 -13.50 12.53
C CYS A 82 -11.17 -14.85 12.08
N PRO A 83 -11.88 -15.98 12.20
CA PRO A 83 -11.34 -17.29 11.82
C PRO A 83 -11.15 -17.45 10.30
N VAL A 84 -11.76 -16.57 9.49
CA VAL A 84 -11.62 -16.51 8.04
C VAL A 84 -11.02 -15.16 7.67
N PRO A 85 -9.99 -15.09 6.80
CA PRO A 85 -9.47 -13.83 6.29
C PRO A 85 -10.57 -12.93 5.70
N THR A 86 -10.47 -11.62 5.91
CA THR A 86 -11.53 -10.67 5.54
C THR A 86 -11.77 -10.64 4.03
N ASP A 87 -10.71 -10.63 3.23
CA ASP A 87 -10.75 -10.75 1.77
C ASP A 87 -11.47 -12.02 1.31
N ALA A 88 -11.16 -13.17 1.92
CA ALA A 88 -11.82 -14.44 1.62
C ALA A 88 -13.32 -14.41 1.96
N LEU A 89 -13.71 -13.74 3.06
CA LEU A 89 -15.12 -13.53 3.42
C LEU A 89 -15.86 -12.72 2.37
N TYR A 90 -15.24 -11.68 1.81
CA TYR A 90 -15.84 -10.89 0.73
C TYR A 90 -15.95 -11.69 -0.57
N GLN A 91 -14.90 -12.42 -0.95
CA GLN A 91 -14.88 -13.21 -2.18
C GLN A 91 -15.92 -14.35 -2.20
N GLN A 92 -16.30 -14.88 -1.03
CA GLN A 92 -17.33 -15.92 -0.93
C GLN A 92 -18.77 -15.39 -0.87
N LEU A 93 -18.99 -14.07 -0.82
CA LEU A 93 -20.34 -13.52 -0.80
C LEU A 93 -21.08 -13.87 -2.09
N THR A 94 -22.33 -14.30 -1.96
CA THR A 94 -23.27 -14.30 -3.08
C THR A 94 -23.59 -12.86 -3.51
N ALA A 95 -24.14 -12.68 -4.72
CA ALA A 95 -24.56 -11.37 -5.19
C ALA A 95 -25.54 -10.67 -4.21
N ASP A 96 -26.49 -11.43 -3.67
CA ASP A 96 -27.47 -10.91 -2.69
C ASP A 96 -26.80 -10.50 -1.37
N GLN A 97 -25.83 -11.29 -0.89
CA GLN A 97 -25.09 -10.96 0.34
C GLN A 97 -24.14 -9.77 0.15
N ALA A 98 -23.52 -9.64 -1.03
CA ALA A 98 -22.70 -8.49 -1.36
C ALA A 98 -23.54 -7.22 -1.45
N GLN A 99 -24.74 -7.29 -2.04
CA GLN A 99 -25.69 -6.18 -2.03
C GLN A 99 -26.18 -5.85 -0.61
N GLN A 100 -26.46 -6.86 0.22
CA GLN A 100 -26.81 -6.65 1.62
C GLN A 100 -25.72 -5.91 2.41
N MET A 101 -24.44 -6.18 2.12
CA MET A 101 -23.31 -5.43 2.70
C MET A 101 -23.22 -4.00 2.17
N ALA A 102 -23.52 -3.78 0.88
CA ALA A 102 -23.57 -2.44 0.29
C ALA A 102 -24.69 -1.58 0.91
N ASP A 103 -25.87 -2.16 1.10
CA ASP A 103 -27.01 -1.50 1.74
C ASP A 103 -26.69 -1.19 3.21
N TYR A 104 -26.07 -2.13 3.92
CA TYR A 104 -25.60 -1.91 5.29
C TYR A 104 -24.59 -0.76 5.39
N ALA A 105 -23.59 -0.70 4.50
CA ALA A 105 -22.65 0.42 4.46
C ALA A 105 -23.35 1.76 4.19
N THR A 106 -24.34 1.78 3.30
CA THR A 106 -25.16 2.97 3.03
C THR A 106 -25.91 3.44 4.27
N GLU A 107 -26.51 2.53 5.05
CA GLU A 107 -27.17 2.87 6.32
C GLU A 107 -26.17 3.41 7.36
N ARG A 108 -24.96 2.84 7.43
CA ARG A 108 -23.90 3.29 8.35
C ARG A 108 -23.42 4.70 7.97
N PHE A 109 -23.23 4.96 6.68
CA PHE A 109 -22.87 6.27 6.17
C PHE A 109 -23.92 7.33 6.51
N ALA A 110 -25.20 7.04 6.24
CA ALA A 110 -26.31 7.94 6.59
C ALA A 110 -26.44 8.20 8.11
N SER A 111 -25.91 7.29 8.94
CA SER A 111 -25.86 7.41 10.40
C SER A 111 -24.62 8.17 10.91
N GLY A 112 -23.75 8.65 10.02
CA GLY A 112 -22.51 9.36 10.35
C GLY A 112 -21.30 8.46 10.61
N GLU A 113 -21.41 7.15 10.36
CA GLU A 113 -20.30 6.19 10.48
C GLU A 113 -19.51 6.11 9.16
N TYR A 114 -19.00 7.25 8.68
CA TYR A 114 -18.42 7.41 7.34
C TYR A 114 -17.24 6.48 7.07
N LYS A 115 -16.25 6.44 7.98
CA LYS A 115 -15.06 5.60 7.84
C LYS A 115 -15.39 4.11 7.69
N LEU A 116 -16.29 3.61 8.52
CA LEU A 116 -16.73 2.22 8.45
C LEU A 116 -17.40 1.91 7.11
N ALA A 117 -18.27 2.81 6.64
CA ALA A 117 -18.94 2.63 5.36
C ALA A 117 -17.94 2.63 4.20
N GLN A 118 -16.97 3.56 4.21
CA GLN A 118 -15.88 3.66 3.25
C GLN A 118 -15.05 2.37 3.18
N GLU A 119 -14.62 1.83 4.33
CA GLU A 119 -13.88 0.57 4.41
C GLU A 119 -14.67 -0.61 3.80
N ILE A 120 -15.98 -0.68 4.05
CA ILE A 120 -16.84 -1.72 3.47
C ILE A 120 -16.96 -1.55 1.95
N TRP A 121 -17.21 -0.34 1.46
CA TRP A 121 -17.34 -0.08 0.02
C TRP A 121 -16.04 -0.32 -0.73
N LEU A 122 -14.89 0.01 -0.13
CA LEU A 122 -13.57 -0.31 -0.66
C LEU A 122 -13.40 -1.81 -0.87
N CYS A 123 -13.71 -2.61 0.15
CA CYS A 123 -13.65 -4.07 0.06
C CYS A 123 -14.66 -4.62 -0.98
N LEU A 124 -15.88 -4.09 -1.03
CA LEU A 124 -16.88 -4.49 -2.03
C LEU A 124 -16.40 -4.18 -3.45
N ALA A 125 -15.77 -3.02 -3.67
CA ALA A 125 -15.25 -2.60 -4.97
C ALA A 125 -14.06 -3.44 -5.43
N ALA A 126 -13.21 -3.91 -4.50
CA ALA A 126 -12.05 -4.75 -4.80
C ALA A 126 -12.40 -6.23 -5.04
N PHE A 127 -13.30 -6.79 -4.22
CA PHE A 127 -13.48 -8.24 -4.11
C PHE A 127 -14.79 -8.77 -4.67
N THR A 128 -15.76 -7.89 -4.98
CA THR A 128 -17.11 -8.31 -5.40
C THR A 128 -17.57 -7.59 -6.66
N GLN A 129 -18.77 -7.95 -7.12
CA GLN A 129 -19.47 -7.23 -8.19
C GLN A 129 -20.71 -6.47 -7.66
N ALA A 130 -20.77 -6.16 -6.36
CA ALA A 130 -21.88 -5.39 -5.79
C ALA A 130 -22.10 -4.07 -6.54
N ASN A 131 -23.36 -3.68 -6.69
CA ASN A 131 -23.74 -2.39 -7.24
C ASN A 131 -23.59 -1.33 -6.13
N LEU A 132 -22.78 -0.31 -6.42
CA LEU A 132 -22.48 0.79 -5.50
C LEU A 132 -23.03 2.14 -6.00
N ASP A 133 -23.93 2.14 -6.98
CA ASP A 133 -24.39 3.35 -7.66
C ASP A 133 -25.11 4.31 -6.71
N ALA A 134 -25.95 3.78 -5.82
CA ALA A 134 -26.67 4.59 -4.83
C ALA A 134 -25.69 5.29 -3.88
N TYR A 135 -24.63 4.58 -3.48
CA TYR A 135 -23.54 5.13 -2.69
C TYR A 135 -22.85 6.29 -3.41
N PHE A 136 -22.41 6.10 -4.65
CA PHE A 136 -21.70 7.15 -5.38
C PHE A 136 -22.57 8.40 -5.55
N ARG A 137 -23.86 8.24 -5.87
CA ARG A 137 -24.79 9.36 -6.01
C ARG A 137 -24.99 10.12 -4.70
N GLU A 138 -25.16 9.39 -3.60
CA GLU A 138 -25.28 9.98 -2.27
C GLU A 138 -24.01 10.74 -1.93
N TRP A 139 -22.84 10.11 -2.09
CA TRP A 139 -21.56 10.70 -1.74
C TRP A 139 -21.27 12.00 -2.49
N ILE A 140 -21.34 12.00 -3.83
CA ILE A 140 -21.01 13.18 -4.64
C ILE A 140 -22.01 14.34 -4.45
N SER A 141 -23.08 14.12 -3.68
CA SER A 141 -24.04 15.16 -3.31
C SER A 141 -23.57 16.01 -2.11
N TYR A 142 -22.60 15.52 -1.32
CA TYR A 142 -22.03 16.25 -0.20
C TYR A 142 -21.02 17.30 -0.66
N ASP A 143 -20.95 18.42 0.05
CA ASP A 143 -19.99 19.50 -0.24
C ASP A 143 -18.55 19.08 0.11
N ASP A 144 -18.37 18.32 1.18
CA ASP A 144 -17.07 17.78 1.60
C ASP A 144 -16.93 16.33 1.12
N LEU A 145 -15.91 16.08 0.28
CA LEU A 145 -15.64 14.78 -0.31
C LEU A 145 -14.46 14.07 0.39
N ASP A 146 -14.34 14.21 1.71
CA ASP A 146 -13.29 13.59 2.51
C ASP A 146 -13.26 12.05 2.35
N ASN A 147 -12.13 11.52 1.86
CA ASN A 147 -11.91 10.11 1.67
C ASN A 147 -10.43 9.76 1.69
N ASP A 148 -10.15 8.58 2.21
CA ASP A 148 -8.83 7.97 2.14
C ASP A 148 -8.62 7.17 0.84
N SER A 149 -9.68 6.83 0.07
CA SER A 149 -9.58 6.00 -1.14
C SER A 149 -10.48 6.39 -2.32
N TYR A 150 -9.90 6.48 -3.51
CA TYR A 150 -10.58 6.85 -4.77
C TYR A 150 -10.90 5.63 -5.64
N MET A 151 -10.23 4.50 -5.36
CA MET A 151 -10.37 3.24 -6.11
C MET A 151 -11.81 2.78 -6.28
N PRO A 152 -12.74 2.92 -5.30
CA PRO A 152 -14.12 2.50 -5.46
C PRO A 152 -14.81 3.04 -6.72
N PHE A 153 -14.43 4.23 -7.21
CA PHE A 153 -15.03 4.87 -8.38
C PHE A 153 -14.74 4.18 -9.72
N HIS A 154 -13.90 3.12 -9.76
CA HIS A 154 -13.55 2.40 -11.00
C HIS A 154 -14.74 1.83 -11.79
N ARG A 155 -15.89 1.66 -11.14
CA ARG A 155 -17.17 1.24 -11.76
C ARG A 155 -18.30 2.25 -11.53
N ALA A 156 -17.99 3.52 -11.27
CA ALA A 156 -19.04 4.51 -11.04
C ALA A 156 -19.92 4.67 -12.31
N PRO A 157 -21.24 4.86 -12.16
CA PRO A 157 -22.14 4.97 -13.30
C PRO A 157 -21.93 6.28 -14.05
N THR A 158 -22.37 6.33 -15.31
CA THR A 158 -22.13 7.47 -16.20
C THR A 158 -22.68 8.79 -15.67
N ASP A 159 -23.81 8.77 -14.93
CA ASP A 159 -24.38 9.98 -14.33
C ASP A 159 -23.52 10.55 -13.20
N VAL A 160 -22.82 9.69 -12.44
CA VAL A 160 -21.84 10.10 -11.43
C VAL A 160 -20.62 10.72 -12.10
N ARG A 161 -20.08 10.09 -13.15
CA ARG A 161 -18.98 10.64 -13.95
C ARG A 161 -19.32 12.04 -14.48
N ASP A 162 -20.48 12.18 -15.13
CA ASP A 162 -20.88 13.46 -15.75
C ASP A 162 -21.03 14.54 -14.68
N ARG A 163 -21.58 14.20 -13.51
CA ARG A 163 -21.68 15.13 -12.38
C ARG A 163 -20.31 15.54 -11.85
N LEU A 164 -19.35 14.62 -11.75
CA LEU A 164 -17.97 14.92 -11.36
C LEU A 164 -17.28 15.84 -12.38
N LEU A 165 -17.50 15.61 -13.68
CA LEU A 165 -17.01 16.47 -14.77
C LEU A 165 -17.60 17.88 -14.76
N GLU A 166 -18.86 18.05 -14.34
CA GLU A 166 -19.44 19.38 -14.09
C GLU A 166 -18.81 20.04 -12.86
N ARG A 167 -18.67 19.27 -11.78
CA ARG A 167 -18.25 19.78 -10.47
C ARG A 167 -16.78 20.21 -10.47
N VAL A 168 -15.89 19.48 -11.16
CA VAL A 168 -14.45 19.80 -11.22
C VAL A 168 -14.18 21.21 -11.76
N GLU A 169 -15.05 21.73 -12.63
CA GLU A 169 -14.91 23.05 -13.25
C GLU A 169 -15.13 24.20 -12.25
N VAL A 170 -15.87 23.96 -11.17
CA VAL A 170 -16.30 25.00 -10.22
C VAL A 170 -15.84 24.76 -8.77
N ASP A 171 -15.70 23.50 -8.36
CA ASP A 171 -15.36 23.12 -6.99
C ASP A 171 -13.84 23.13 -6.80
N ALA A 172 -13.34 24.22 -6.22
CA ALA A 172 -11.91 24.39 -6.01
C ALA A 172 -11.37 23.60 -4.81
N GLU A 173 -12.22 23.30 -3.83
CA GLU A 173 -11.82 22.64 -2.59
C GLU A 173 -11.61 21.14 -2.85
N ASN A 174 -12.53 20.51 -3.58
CA ASN A 174 -12.49 19.07 -3.85
C ASN A 174 -11.82 18.69 -5.18
N ARG A 175 -11.20 19.63 -5.89
CA ARG A 175 -10.72 19.39 -7.27
C ARG A 175 -9.75 18.21 -7.39
N ASN A 176 -8.82 18.08 -6.43
CA ASN A 176 -7.88 16.96 -6.39
C ASN A 176 -8.63 15.62 -6.29
N PHE A 177 -9.56 15.52 -5.33
CA PHE A 177 -10.37 14.33 -5.13
C PHE A 177 -11.16 13.97 -6.39
N ILE A 178 -11.83 14.96 -7.00
CA ILE A 178 -12.64 14.75 -8.20
C ILE A 178 -11.78 14.23 -9.37
N LEU A 179 -10.58 14.79 -9.57
CA LEU A 179 -9.67 14.33 -10.63
C LEU A 179 -9.19 12.89 -10.41
N GLN A 180 -8.94 12.49 -9.16
CA GLN A 180 -8.60 11.10 -8.83
C GLN A 180 -9.78 10.14 -9.04
N CYS A 181 -11.01 10.52 -8.65
CA CYS A 181 -12.20 9.73 -8.96
C CYS A 181 -12.40 9.57 -10.46
N LEU A 182 -12.25 10.65 -11.24
CA LEU A 182 -12.33 10.60 -12.70
C LEU A 182 -11.25 9.69 -13.27
N ALA A 183 -10.00 9.79 -12.79
CA ALA A 183 -8.92 8.89 -13.18
C ALA A 183 -9.28 7.41 -12.97
N TRP A 184 -9.86 7.06 -11.82
CA TRP A 184 -10.31 5.70 -11.54
C TRP A 184 -11.47 5.25 -12.43
N ILE A 185 -12.45 6.13 -12.71
CA ILE A 185 -13.51 5.86 -13.70
C ILE A 185 -12.90 5.54 -15.07
N GLY A 186 -12.01 6.42 -15.56
CA GLY A 186 -11.12 6.17 -16.69
C GLY A 186 -11.77 5.70 -17.99
N ASP A 187 -13.06 5.92 -18.18
CA ASP A 187 -13.77 5.54 -19.40
C ASP A 187 -13.45 6.49 -20.56
N ASP A 188 -13.96 6.18 -21.76
CA ASP A 188 -13.64 6.93 -22.97
C ASP A 188 -13.95 8.44 -22.84
N VAL A 189 -14.99 8.82 -22.09
CA VAL A 189 -15.36 10.22 -21.87
C VAL A 189 -14.34 10.92 -20.96
N VAL A 190 -13.86 10.24 -19.93
CA VAL A 190 -12.78 10.76 -19.08
C VAL A 190 -11.49 10.89 -19.89
N VAL A 191 -11.12 9.88 -20.67
CA VAL A 191 -9.90 9.88 -21.50
C VAL A 191 -9.93 11.05 -22.49
N GLU A 192 -11.04 11.24 -23.20
CA GLU A 192 -11.26 12.38 -24.10
C GLU A 192 -11.19 13.72 -23.37
N ARG A 193 -11.73 13.80 -22.14
CA ARG A 193 -11.69 15.03 -21.34
C ARG A 193 -10.27 15.36 -20.89
N PHE A 194 -9.51 14.39 -20.41
CA PHE A 194 -8.12 14.58 -19.98
C PHE A 194 -7.26 14.99 -21.19
N ALA A 195 -7.45 14.37 -22.35
CA ALA A 195 -6.83 14.77 -23.61
C ALA A 195 -7.21 16.20 -24.03
N TYR A 196 -8.48 16.57 -23.85
CA TYR A 196 -8.94 17.94 -24.10
C TYR A 196 -8.23 18.95 -23.18
N TRP A 197 -8.14 18.69 -21.87
CA TRP A 197 -7.47 19.58 -20.92
C TRP A 197 -5.96 19.68 -21.15
N ARG A 198 -5.30 18.58 -21.57
CA ARG A 198 -3.89 18.60 -21.99
C ARG A 198 -3.63 19.60 -23.11
N ASN A 199 -4.52 19.60 -24.11
CA ASN A 199 -4.41 20.46 -25.28
C ASN A 199 -5.02 21.86 -25.08
N ASN A 200 -5.96 22.00 -24.14
CA ASN A 200 -6.68 23.23 -23.80
C ASN A 200 -6.70 23.41 -22.28
N PRO A 201 -5.57 23.83 -21.66
CA PRO A 201 -5.47 23.92 -20.21
C PRO A 201 -6.60 24.78 -19.60
N PRO A 202 -7.39 24.24 -18.66
CA PRO A 202 -8.48 24.98 -18.04
C PRO A 202 -7.94 26.14 -17.18
N LEU A 203 -8.77 27.14 -16.90
CA LEU A 203 -8.36 28.31 -16.10
C LEU A 203 -7.87 27.93 -14.70
N TRP A 204 -8.42 26.87 -14.12
CA TRP A 204 -8.03 26.35 -12.82
C TRP A 204 -6.78 25.46 -12.86
N ARG A 205 -6.17 25.21 -14.03
CA ARG A 205 -4.94 24.38 -14.15
C ARG A 205 -3.84 24.85 -13.21
N SER A 206 -3.67 26.17 -13.07
CA SER A 206 -2.59 26.75 -12.25
C SER A 206 -2.82 26.59 -10.75
N SER A 207 -3.99 26.14 -10.31
CA SER A 207 -4.24 25.79 -8.90
C SER A 207 -3.79 24.38 -8.54
N LEU A 208 -3.35 23.58 -9.52
CA LEU A 208 -2.93 22.20 -9.32
C LEU A 208 -1.41 22.08 -9.37
N TYR A 209 -0.88 21.19 -8.53
CA TYR A 209 0.55 20.87 -8.49
C TYR A 209 0.99 20.13 -9.77
N ILE A 210 0.18 19.16 -10.21
CA ILE A 210 0.37 18.37 -11.43
C ILE A 210 -0.68 18.68 -12.49
N ALA A 211 -0.48 18.19 -13.72
CA ALA A 211 -1.47 18.37 -14.78
C ALA A 211 -2.74 17.53 -14.55
N PRO A 212 -3.93 17.97 -14.99
CA PRO A 212 -5.17 17.22 -14.81
C PRO A 212 -5.07 15.78 -15.34
N GLU A 213 -4.42 15.61 -16.48
CA GLU A 213 -4.19 14.31 -17.10
C GLU A 213 -3.17 13.44 -16.35
N GLU A 214 -2.29 14.02 -15.54
CA GLU A 214 -1.29 13.27 -14.76
C GLU A 214 -1.92 12.54 -13.56
N TYR A 215 -3.11 12.96 -13.10
CA TYR A 215 -3.88 12.20 -12.08
C TYR A 215 -4.25 10.79 -12.54
N ALA A 216 -4.23 10.52 -13.84
CA ALA A 216 -4.43 9.18 -14.40
C ALA A 216 -3.40 8.15 -13.87
N HIS A 217 -2.21 8.60 -13.46
CA HIS A 217 -1.19 7.73 -12.88
C HIS A 217 -1.66 7.08 -11.57
N GLU A 218 -2.49 7.74 -10.77
CA GLU A 218 -3.10 7.14 -9.57
C GLU A 218 -3.95 5.91 -9.90
N ALA A 219 -4.61 5.93 -11.06
CA ALA A 219 -5.38 4.81 -11.59
C ALA A 219 -4.57 3.93 -12.56
N GLY A 220 -3.24 4.08 -12.60
CA GLY A 220 -2.34 3.23 -13.38
C GLY A 220 -2.48 3.33 -14.89
N TRP A 221 -2.84 4.49 -15.43
CA TRP A 221 -2.83 4.73 -16.87
C TRP A 221 -2.36 6.14 -17.23
N GLU A 222 -2.04 6.36 -18.50
CA GLU A 222 -1.65 7.67 -19.03
C GLU A 222 -2.19 7.88 -20.44
N LEU A 223 -2.08 9.11 -20.95
CA LEU A 223 -2.34 9.43 -22.35
C LEU A 223 -1.08 9.25 -23.19
N THR A 224 -1.18 8.55 -24.33
CA THR A 224 -0.11 8.50 -25.34
C THR A 224 0.05 9.86 -26.04
N ALA A 225 1.05 9.96 -26.92
CA ALA A 225 1.22 11.13 -27.78
C ALA A 225 0.00 11.39 -28.68
N GLU A 226 -0.74 10.33 -29.05
CA GLU A 226 -1.96 10.36 -29.85
C GLU A 226 -3.25 10.48 -29.02
N ASP A 227 -3.15 10.95 -27.77
CA ASP A 227 -4.29 11.14 -26.86
C ASP A 227 -5.07 9.84 -26.54
N GLN A 228 -4.45 8.67 -26.70
CA GLN A 228 -5.08 7.37 -26.39
C GLN A 228 -4.71 6.90 -24.98
N ARG A 229 -5.59 6.14 -24.32
CA ARG A 229 -5.27 5.51 -23.03
C ARG A 229 -4.23 4.41 -23.20
N ARG A 230 -3.17 4.47 -22.38
CA ARG A 230 -2.18 3.41 -22.20
C ARG A 230 -2.14 3.00 -20.73
N ASN A 231 -2.37 1.73 -20.43
CA ASN A 231 -2.21 1.22 -19.07
C ASN A 231 -0.72 1.07 -18.72
N LEU A 232 -0.39 1.39 -17.47
CA LEU A 232 0.96 1.32 -16.90
C LEU A 232 1.15 0.09 -16.01
N TYR A 233 0.27 -0.91 -16.11
CA TYR A 233 0.33 -2.16 -15.36
C TYR A 233 -0.13 -3.34 -16.23
N PHE A 234 0.09 -4.56 -15.73
CA PHE A 234 -0.40 -5.79 -16.37
C PHE A 234 -1.75 -6.23 -15.78
N PRO A 235 -2.77 -6.48 -16.61
CA PRO A 235 -4.11 -6.83 -16.11
C PRO A 235 -4.18 -8.21 -15.44
N GLN A 236 -3.26 -9.13 -15.79
CA GLN A 236 -3.07 -10.36 -15.04
C GLN A 236 -2.29 -10.06 -13.76
N CYS A 237 -2.80 -10.55 -12.62
CA CYS A 237 -2.20 -10.34 -11.32
C CYS A 237 -2.09 -11.66 -10.55
N PHE A 238 -0.90 -11.94 -10.02
CA PHE A 238 -0.63 -13.11 -9.19
C PHE A 238 -0.17 -12.65 -7.81
N HIS A 239 -0.74 -13.27 -6.77
CA HIS A 239 -0.21 -13.13 -5.41
C HIS A 239 1.23 -13.65 -5.39
N LEU A 240 2.12 -12.99 -4.64
CA LEU A 240 3.39 -13.57 -4.20
C LEU A 240 3.28 -14.01 -2.75
N GLU A 241 3.49 -15.31 -2.49
CA GLU A 241 3.35 -15.89 -1.15
C GLU A 241 4.67 -16.51 -0.67
N MET A 242 4.86 -16.59 0.65
CA MET A 242 6.04 -17.21 1.24
C MET A 242 6.15 -18.70 0.87
N LYS A 243 7.36 -19.14 0.49
CA LYS A 243 7.67 -20.53 0.13
C LYS A 243 7.56 -21.44 1.33
N ASN A 244 6.77 -22.49 1.17
CA ASN A 244 6.97 -23.75 1.88
C ASN A 244 8.07 -24.54 1.14
N THR A 245 8.99 -25.17 1.86
CA THR A 245 10.20 -25.82 1.32
C THR A 245 9.90 -26.76 0.14
N GLY A 246 10.54 -26.54 -1.04
CA GLY A 246 10.66 -27.56 -2.09
C GLY A 246 10.04 -27.33 -3.48
N CYS A 247 9.73 -26.12 -3.94
CA CYS A 247 9.23 -25.89 -5.31
C CYS A 247 10.26 -25.21 -6.25
N CYS A 248 10.38 -25.74 -7.48
CA CYS A 248 11.02 -25.08 -8.63
C CYS A 248 9.94 -24.33 -9.42
N GLU A 249 10.15 -23.05 -9.72
CA GLU A 249 9.11 -22.17 -10.27
C GLU A 249 9.62 -21.27 -11.41
N ALA A 250 8.66 -20.80 -12.23
CA ALA A 250 8.85 -19.86 -13.34
C ALA A 250 9.20 -18.43 -12.90
N LEU A 251 9.08 -18.15 -11.60
CA LEU A 251 9.44 -16.91 -10.94
C LEU A 251 10.51 -17.19 -9.89
N ARG A 252 11.59 -16.41 -9.90
CA ARG A 252 12.50 -16.31 -8.75
C ARG A 252 12.42 -14.92 -8.16
N VAL A 253 12.14 -14.86 -6.87
CA VAL A 253 12.05 -13.62 -6.10
C VAL A 253 13.25 -13.57 -5.18
N VAL A 254 14.06 -12.52 -5.32
CA VAL A 254 15.27 -12.23 -4.54
C VAL A 254 16.34 -13.32 -4.70
N ASP A 255 17.34 -13.06 -5.53
CA ASP A 255 18.57 -13.86 -5.64
C ASP A 255 19.80 -13.00 -5.32
N GLU A 256 20.78 -13.59 -4.63
CA GLU A 256 22.01 -12.92 -4.24
C GLU A 256 22.96 -12.77 -5.42
N ARG A 257 23.71 -11.66 -5.41
CA ARG A 257 24.75 -11.40 -6.38
C ARG A 257 26.10 -11.22 -5.70
N SER A 258 27.17 -11.50 -6.43
CA SER A 258 28.54 -11.35 -5.95
C SER A 258 29.08 -9.93 -6.14
N ASP A 259 28.43 -9.10 -6.95
CA ASP A 259 28.76 -7.69 -7.15
C ASP A 259 28.05 -6.80 -6.12
N THR A 260 28.67 -5.65 -5.84
CA THR A 260 28.21 -4.69 -4.83
C THR A 260 27.75 -3.39 -5.47
N CYS A 261 26.89 -2.66 -4.76
CA CYS A 261 26.43 -1.35 -5.18
C CYS A 261 27.60 -0.36 -5.20
N PRO A 262 27.85 0.36 -6.32
CA PRO A 262 28.93 1.33 -6.38
C PRO A 262 28.72 2.55 -5.46
N ASN A 263 27.48 2.78 -5.00
CA ASN A 263 27.14 3.94 -4.17
C ASN A 263 27.30 3.66 -2.67
N CYS A 264 26.83 2.49 -2.21
CA CYS A 264 26.80 2.16 -0.78
C CYS A 264 27.59 0.90 -0.40
N ALA A 265 28.17 0.19 -1.37
CA ALA A 265 28.89 -1.08 -1.19
C ALA A 265 28.06 -2.29 -0.69
N LEU A 266 26.75 -2.13 -0.42
CA LEU A 266 25.88 -3.27 -0.11
C LEU A 266 25.82 -4.25 -1.30
N PRO A 267 25.80 -5.58 -1.08
CA PRO A 267 25.58 -6.55 -2.15
C PRO A 267 24.33 -6.24 -2.97
N LEU A 268 24.44 -6.34 -4.29
CA LEU A 268 23.28 -6.17 -5.17
C LEU A 268 22.37 -7.39 -5.11
N THR A 269 21.10 -7.16 -5.43
CA THR A 269 20.05 -8.19 -5.39
C THR A 269 19.38 -8.26 -6.75
N ASN A 270 19.17 -9.48 -7.26
CA ASN A 270 18.19 -9.70 -8.33
C ASN A 270 16.82 -9.81 -7.68
N LEU A 271 16.08 -8.72 -7.60
CA LEU A 271 14.78 -8.65 -6.92
C LEU A 271 13.76 -9.59 -7.55
N PHE A 272 13.70 -9.60 -8.88
CA PHE A 272 12.80 -10.45 -9.65
C PHE A 272 13.54 -11.04 -10.86
N ASP A 273 13.27 -12.31 -11.15
CA ASP A 273 13.61 -12.97 -12.42
C ASP A 273 12.33 -13.62 -12.97
N VAL A 274 11.75 -12.97 -13.98
CA VAL A 274 10.39 -13.23 -14.47
C VAL A 274 10.45 -13.49 -15.97
N ASP A 275 9.88 -14.60 -16.41
CA ASP A 275 9.52 -14.79 -17.81
C ASP A 275 8.08 -14.30 -18.03
N LEU A 276 7.91 -13.18 -18.75
CA LEU A 276 6.58 -12.58 -18.93
C LEU A 276 5.64 -13.49 -19.72
N LYS A 277 6.19 -14.32 -20.61
CA LYS A 277 5.40 -15.24 -21.42
C LYS A 277 4.98 -16.44 -20.60
N ALA A 278 5.90 -17.00 -19.80
CA ALA A 278 5.60 -18.14 -18.94
C ALA A 278 4.59 -17.78 -17.84
N THR A 279 4.60 -16.52 -17.37
CA THR A 279 3.63 -15.99 -16.41
C THR A 279 2.30 -15.55 -17.05
N GLY A 280 2.26 -15.43 -18.38
CA GLY A 280 1.08 -14.99 -19.12
C GLY A 280 0.88 -13.46 -19.20
N LEU A 281 1.76 -12.68 -18.53
CA LEU A 281 1.66 -11.22 -18.47
C LEU A 281 1.82 -10.57 -19.86
N SER A 282 2.75 -11.07 -20.67
CA SER A 282 3.05 -10.53 -22.00
C SER A 282 3.93 -11.49 -22.80
N ASP A 283 3.86 -11.46 -24.13
CA ASP A 283 4.81 -12.19 -24.98
C ASP A 283 6.23 -11.58 -25.00
N ASN A 284 6.44 -10.45 -24.31
CA ASN A 284 7.67 -9.66 -24.37
C ASN A 284 8.80 -10.15 -23.45
N GLY A 285 9.29 -11.37 -23.68
CA GLY A 285 10.57 -11.84 -23.13
C GLY A 285 10.66 -11.96 -21.61
N SER A 286 11.88 -12.22 -21.12
CA SER A 286 12.16 -12.40 -19.69
C SER A 286 12.92 -11.20 -19.14
N PHE A 287 12.56 -10.78 -17.92
CA PHE A 287 13.12 -9.66 -17.18
C PHE A 287 13.77 -10.10 -15.88
N ARG A 288 15.02 -9.66 -15.68
CA ARG A 288 15.71 -9.74 -14.40
C ARG A 288 15.94 -8.34 -13.85
N VAL A 289 15.24 -8.03 -12.76
CA VAL A 289 15.28 -6.74 -12.06
C VAL A 289 16.41 -6.77 -11.05
N VAL A 290 17.48 -6.00 -11.31
CA VAL A 290 18.58 -5.80 -10.37
C VAL A 290 18.37 -4.51 -9.59
N THR A 291 18.66 -4.54 -8.29
CA THR A 291 18.56 -3.36 -7.42
C THR A 291 19.59 -3.37 -6.29
N CYS A 292 19.70 -2.25 -5.60
CA CYS A 292 20.32 -2.12 -4.30
C CYS A 292 19.23 -1.80 -3.27
N GLU A 293 19.00 -2.72 -2.34
CA GLU A 293 17.91 -2.64 -1.34
C GLU A 293 18.06 -1.42 -0.40
N CYS A 294 19.27 -0.90 -0.20
CA CYS A 294 19.47 0.33 0.56
C CYS A 294 19.25 1.58 -0.30
N CYS A 295 19.91 1.69 -1.45
CA CYS A 295 19.79 2.90 -2.28
C CYS A 295 18.39 3.09 -2.87
N THR A 296 17.64 2.01 -3.09
CA THR A 296 16.25 2.09 -3.60
C THR A 296 15.28 2.71 -2.61
N ALA A 297 15.62 2.74 -1.32
CA ALA A 297 14.83 3.41 -0.28
C ALA A 297 14.91 4.94 -0.35
N TYR A 298 15.89 5.48 -1.08
CA TYR A 298 16.18 6.92 -1.15
C TYR A 298 16.21 7.48 -2.58
N SER A 299 16.10 6.63 -3.59
CA SER A 299 16.14 7.02 -5.01
C SER A 299 15.62 5.91 -5.90
N THR A 300 15.14 6.23 -7.10
CA THR A 300 14.88 5.22 -8.13
C THR A 300 16.19 4.57 -8.60
N ILE A 301 16.22 3.24 -8.61
CA ILE A 301 17.39 2.48 -9.08
C ILE A 301 17.07 1.82 -10.41
N PHE A 302 17.84 2.16 -11.44
CA PHE A 302 17.72 1.60 -12.78
C PHE A 302 18.68 0.43 -13.01
N GLY A 303 18.20 -0.58 -13.72
CA GLY A 303 18.97 -1.68 -14.28
C GLY A 303 18.70 -1.85 -15.78
N TYR A 304 19.51 -2.64 -16.46
CA TYR A 304 19.25 -3.03 -17.85
C TYR A 304 19.67 -4.48 -18.10
N MET A 305 19.06 -5.10 -19.11
CA MET A 305 19.46 -6.42 -19.57
C MET A 305 20.23 -6.35 -20.87
N ASP A 306 21.35 -7.07 -20.92
CA ASP A 306 22.11 -7.23 -22.16
C ASP A 306 21.43 -8.20 -23.15
N SER A 307 21.99 -8.29 -24.35
CA SER A 307 21.48 -9.20 -25.40
C SER A 307 21.58 -10.69 -25.03
N LYS A 308 22.33 -11.05 -23.99
CA LYS A 308 22.46 -12.42 -23.46
C LYS A 308 21.49 -12.68 -22.29
N GLY A 309 20.75 -11.67 -21.84
CA GLY A 309 19.80 -11.77 -20.74
C GLY A 309 20.41 -11.56 -19.35
N ASN A 310 21.65 -11.08 -19.23
CA ASN A 310 22.22 -10.74 -17.93
C ASN A 310 21.76 -9.35 -17.49
N ALA A 311 21.41 -9.21 -16.21
CA ALA A 311 21.05 -7.94 -15.60
C ALA A 311 22.27 -7.20 -15.04
N HIS A 312 22.35 -5.92 -15.37
CA HIS A 312 23.41 -4.99 -14.97
C HIS A 312 22.80 -3.75 -14.33
N LEU A 313 23.45 -3.22 -13.28
CA LEU A 313 23.07 -1.94 -12.72
C LEU A 313 23.36 -0.82 -13.73
N SER A 314 22.45 0.12 -13.89
CA SER A 314 22.62 1.23 -14.83
C SER A 314 23.71 2.20 -14.37
N ALA A 315 24.61 2.57 -15.28
CA ALA A 315 25.57 3.65 -15.05
C ALA A 315 24.92 5.04 -14.98
N LYS A 316 23.62 5.15 -15.31
CA LYS A 316 22.83 6.39 -15.23
C LYS A 316 22.21 6.60 -13.84
N ASN A 317 22.42 5.68 -12.89
CA ASN A 317 21.96 5.86 -11.52
C ASN A 317 22.70 7.03 -10.85
N ILE A 318 21.93 7.92 -10.24
CA ILE A 318 22.46 9.02 -9.46
C ILE A 318 22.58 8.51 -8.01
N PRO A 319 23.72 8.69 -7.34
CA PRO A 319 23.84 8.35 -5.92
C PRO A 319 22.78 9.07 -5.07
N PRO A 320 22.15 8.39 -4.10
CA PRO A 320 21.22 9.04 -3.19
C PRO A 320 21.87 10.22 -2.47
N ALA A 321 21.09 11.28 -2.23
CA ALA A 321 21.57 12.47 -1.51
C ALA A 321 21.93 12.17 -0.05
N TRP A 322 21.34 11.12 0.52
CA TRP A 322 21.60 10.65 1.86
C TRP A 322 21.61 9.12 1.90
N LEU A 323 22.53 8.56 2.68
CA LEU A 323 22.66 7.15 2.99
C LEU A 323 23.04 7.02 4.48
N PRO A 324 22.68 5.92 5.15
CA PRO A 324 23.15 5.67 6.51
C PRO A 324 24.67 5.42 6.50
N ASP A 325 25.33 5.83 7.58
CA ASP A 325 26.79 5.69 7.74
C ASP A 325 27.24 4.22 7.77
N ASP A 326 26.39 3.33 8.29
CA ASP A 326 26.61 1.89 8.31
C ASP A 326 25.45 1.16 7.64
N VAL A 327 25.69 0.71 6.41
CA VAL A 327 24.72 -0.09 5.63
C VAL A 327 24.81 -1.58 5.92
N SER A 328 25.77 -2.05 6.72
CA SER A 328 25.93 -3.48 6.99
C SER A 328 24.80 -4.05 7.85
N GLU A 329 24.15 -3.18 8.64
CA GLU A 329 22.93 -3.45 9.40
C GLU A 329 21.64 -3.32 8.56
N TRP A 330 21.75 -2.97 7.26
CA TRP A 330 20.58 -2.85 6.40
C TRP A 330 19.87 -4.19 6.28
N ARG A 331 18.60 -4.22 6.68
CA ARG A 331 17.82 -5.46 6.64
C ARG A 331 17.54 -5.84 5.20
N ARG A 332 18.07 -7.00 4.80
CA ARG A 332 17.91 -7.54 3.45
C ARG A 332 16.73 -8.49 3.36
N LEU A 333 16.10 -8.51 2.20
CA LEU A 333 15.06 -9.46 1.85
C LEU A 333 15.63 -10.89 1.90
N PRO A 334 14.90 -11.84 2.48
CA PRO A 334 15.32 -13.22 2.52
C PRO A 334 15.34 -13.80 1.10
N VAL A 335 16.46 -14.40 0.72
CA VAL A 335 16.70 -14.99 -0.60
C VAL A 335 15.70 -16.11 -0.87
N ASN A 336 15.11 -16.09 -2.07
CA ASN A 336 14.25 -17.16 -2.58
C ASN A 336 13.11 -17.53 -1.60
N SER A 337 12.58 -16.53 -0.89
CA SER A 337 11.55 -16.69 0.14
C SER A 337 10.13 -16.62 -0.41
N MET A 338 9.93 -15.98 -1.57
CA MET A 338 8.61 -15.77 -2.16
C MET A 338 8.42 -16.57 -3.45
N ARG A 339 7.17 -16.92 -3.73
CA ARG A 339 6.75 -17.83 -4.79
C ARG A 339 5.49 -17.30 -5.47
N GLN A 340 5.26 -17.71 -6.71
CA GLN A 340 4.02 -17.34 -7.39
C GLN A 340 2.84 -18.11 -6.80
N GLY A 341 1.89 -17.39 -6.21
CA GLY A 341 0.63 -17.91 -5.70
C GLY A 341 -0.50 -17.86 -6.72
N ASN A 342 -1.73 -17.80 -6.21
CA ASN A 342 -2.93 -17.83 -7.04
C ASN A 342 -3.12 -16.54 -7.86
N LEU A 343 -3.80 -16.68 -9.00
CA LEU A 343 -4.33 -15.56 -9.77
C LEU A 343 -5.36 -14.80 -8.94
N ARG A 344 -5.30 -13.46 -8.95
CA ARG A 344 -6.24 -12.57 -8.27
C ARG A 344 -6.65 -11.41 -9.17
N SER A 345 -7.68 -10.68 -8.76
CA SER A 345 -8.10 -9.44 -9.43
C SER A 345 -6.93 -8.46 -9.51
N PRO A 346 -6.77 -7.68 -10.60
CA PRO A 346 -5.77 -6.61 -10.63
C PRO A 346 -6.04 -5.53 -9.57
N LEU A 347 -7.25 -5.45 -9.02
CA LEU A 347 -7.63 -4.52 -7.96
C LEU A 347 -7.40 -5.06 -6.54
N PHE A 348 -6.98 -6.33 -6.41
CA PHE A 348 -6.98 -7.04 -5.13
C PHE A 348 -6.12 -6.38 -4.06
N ALA A 349 -5.04 -5.71 -4.49
CA ALA A 349 -4.12 -4.96 -3.65
C ALA A 349 -3.96 -3.52 -4.17
N ALA A 350 -4.95 -2.96 -4.87
CA ALA A 350 -4.79 -1.65 -5.51
C ALA A 350 -4.83 -0.45 -4.54
N ASP A 351 -5.11 -0.69 -3.26
CA ASP A 351 -5.33 0.36 -2.28
C ASP A 351 -4.78 -0.07 -0.91
N PRO A 352 -4.00 0.79 -0.21
CA PRO A 352 -3.30 0.43 1.03
C PRO A 352 -4.23 0.16 2.21
N PHE A 353 -5.52 0.53 2.12
CA PHE A 353 -6.50 0.27 3.17
C PHE A 353 -7.22 -1.07 2.99
N LEU A 354 -6.89 -1.86 1.96
CA LEU A 354 -7.44 -3.19 1.77
C LEU A 354 -6.85 -4.20 2.78
N PRO A 355 -7.67 -5.11 3.34
CA PRO A 355 -7.22 -6.08 4.35
C PRO A 355 -6.57 -7.31 3.70
N VAL A 356 -5.47 -7.11 2.97
CA VAL A 356 -4.80 -8.16 2.15
C VAL A 356 -3.29 -8.17 2.38
N SER A 357 -2.63 -9.20 1.86
CA SER A 357 -1.21 -9.17 1.54
C SER A 357 -0.97 -8.46 0.20
N PHE A 358 0.03 -7.58 0.18
CA PHE A 358 0.24 -6.64 -0.92
C PHE A 358 1.24 -7.15 -1.97
N SER A 359 2.08 -8.11 -1.65
CA SER A 359 3.08 -8.67 -2.57
C SER A 359 2.44 -9.31 -3.80
N GLN A 360 2.79 -8.84 -4.99
CA GLN A 360 2.21 -9.31 -6.25
C GLN A 360 3.12 -9.15 -7.46
N LEU A 361 2.80 -9.94 -8.48
CA LEU A 361 3.29 -9.81 -9.84
C LEU A 361 2.11 -9.38 -10.74
N GLY A 362 2.25 -8.25 -11.43
CA GLY A 362 1.18 -7.59 -12.18
C GLY A 362 0.11 -6.97 -11.28
N GLY A 363 -1.03 -6.60 -11.85
CA GLY A 363 -2.09 -5.87 -11.17
C GLY A 363 -1.80 -4.38 -10.98
N HIS A 364 -2.75 -3.64 -10.40
CA HIS A 364 -2.53 -2.24 -10.02
C HIS A 364 -1.57 -2.17 -8.83
N PRO A 365 -0.58 -1.26 -8.84
CA PRO A 365 0.27 -1.03 -7.68
C PRO A 365 -0.52 -0.50 -6.48
N THR A 366 -0.07 -0.83 -5.28
CA THR A 366 -0.53 -0.19 -4.03
C THR A 366 0.31 1.06 -3.77
N TRP A 367 -0.16 2.25 -4.11
CA TRP A 367 0.58 3.46 -3.73
C TRP A 367 0.38 3.78 -2.25
N ILE A 368 1.50 3.93 -1.53
CA ILE A 368 1.53 4.34 -0.11
C ILE A 368 1.64 5.87 -0.01
N GLN A 369 2.32 6.46 -0.99
CA GLN A 369 2.45 7.90 -1.21
C GLN A 369 1.78 8.23 -2.56
N ASP A 370 2.17 9.31 -3.23
CA ASP A 370 1.70 9.61 -4.59
C ASP A 370 2.17 8.53 -5.59
N ALA A 371 1.42 8.35 -6.68
CA ALA A 371 1.81 7.46 -7.77
C ALA A 371 3.13 7.89 -8.41
N GLU A 372 4.13 7.01 -8.39
CA GLU A 372 5.45 7.30 -8.98
C GLU A 372 5.85 6.24 -10.01
N TYR A 373 5.58 6.52 -11.28
CA TYR A 373 6.09 5.73 -12.39
C TYR A 373 7.42 6.32 -12.91
N PRO A 374 8.54 5.58 -12.85
CA PRO A 374 9.80 6.10 -13.31
C PRO A 374 9.83 6.25 -14.84
N LEU A 375 10.50 7.29 -15.33
CA LEU A 375 10.77 7.46 -16.75
C LEU A 375 11.97 6.61 -17.16
N CYS A 376 11.86 5.90 -18.27
CA CYS A 376 12.97 5.09 -18.77
C CYS A 376 14.16 5.98 -19.13
N PRO A 377 15.36 5.73 -18.60
CA PRO A 377 16.54 6.57 -18.89
C PRO A 377 17.07 6.45 -20.33
N GLN A 378 16.48 5.57 -21.16
CA GLN A 378 16.88 5.39 -22.57
C GLN A 378 15.93 6.08 -23.54
N CYS A 379 14.62 5.89 -23.38
CA CYS A 379 13.61 6.44 -24.29
C CYS A 379 12.73 7.53 -23.67
N SER A 380 12.89 7.82 -22.38
CA SER A 380 12.12 8.80 -21.60
C SER A 380 10.61 8.52 -21.49
N HIS A 381 10.13 7.36 -21.96
CA HIS A 381 8.76 6.92 -21.73
C HIS A 381 8.56 6.42 -20.31
N THR A 382 7.37 6.64 -19.77
CA THR A 382 6.88 6.06 -18.52
C THR A 382 6.99 4.54 -18.55
N MET A 383 7.64 3.97 -17.52
CA MET A 383 7.83 2.54 -17.36
C MET A 383 6.57 1.88 -16.80
N MET A 384 6.38 0.60 -17.12
CA MET A 384 5.22 -0.17 -16.66
C MET A 384 5.54 -0.83 -15.31
N PHE A 385 4.61 -0.77 -14.38
CA PHE A 385 4.63 -1.56 -13.16
C PHE A 385 4.67 -3.06 -13.49
N LEU A 386 5.64 -3.75 -12.90
CA LEU A 386 5.83 -5.19 -13.04
C LEU A 386 5.34 -5.93 -11.80
N ALA A 387 5.81 -5.53 -10.62
CA ALA A 387 5.60 -6.26 -9.37
C ALA A 387 5.88 -5.37 -8.16
N GLN A 388 5.40 -5.79 -6.99
CA GLN A 388 5.74 -5.19 -5.70
C GLN A 388 5.99 -6.29 -4.65
N LEU A 389 6.81 -5.97 -3.65
CA LEU A 389 6.92 -6.72 -2.40
C LEU A 389 6.65 -5.80 -1.23
N ASP A 390 5.80 -6.26 -0.34
CA ASP A 390 5.59 -5.64 0.97
C ASP A 390 6.46 -6.38 2.00
N TYR A 391 7.24 -5.62 2.75
CA TYR A 391 8.07 -6.19 3.81
C TYR A 391 7.22 -6.83 4.92
N ALA A 392 5.99 -6.36 5.16
CA ALA A 392 5.08 -6.93 6.14
C ALA A 392 4.59 -8.35 5.77
N ASP A 393 4.57 -8.69 4.48
CA ASP A 393 4.23 -10.04 4.01
C ASP A 393 5.36 -11.06 4.27
N ILE A 394 6.58 -10.56 4.49
CA ILE A 394 7.80 -11.36 4.56
C ILE A 394 8.23 -11.54 6.02
N GLU A 395 8.20 -10.47 6.81
CA GLU A 395 8.63 -10.46 8.20
C GLU A 395 7.61 -9.75 9.09
N GLN A 396 7.45 -10.27 10.31
CA GLN A 396 6.70 -9.60 11.35
C GLN A 396 7.30 -8.21 11.63
N TYR A 397 6.50 -7.17 11.48
CA TYR A 397 6.92 -5.76 11.59
C TYR A 397 7.86 -5.28 10.47
N GLY A 398 7.87 -5.95 9.32
CA GLY A 398 8.45 -5.38 8.12
C GLY A 398 7.69 -4.12 7.70
N GLU A 399 8.42 -3.10 7.25
CA GLU A 399 7.84 -1.81 6.87
C GLU A 399 8.23 -1.41 5.44
N GLY A 400 7.27 -0.80 4.77
CA GLY A 400 7.37 -0.26 3.42
C GLY A 400 7.34 -1.30 2.31
N MET A 401 7.32 -0.78 1.09
CA MET A 401 7.01 -1.50 -0.11
C MET A 401 8.01 -1.17 -1.20
N ILE A 402 8.58 -2.20 -1.82
CA ILE A 402 9.47 -2.05 -2.98
C ILE A 402 8.69 -2.39 -4.25
N TYR A 403 8.76 -1.48 -5.23
CA TYR A 403 8.12 -1.62 -6.53
C TYR A 403 9.17 -1.93 -7.59
N ALA A 404 8.79 -2.71 -8.59
CA ALA A 404 9.59 -3.00 -9.76
C ALA A 404 8.86 -2.57 -11.03
N PHE A 405 9.60 -1.98 -11.96
CA PHE A 405 9.08 -1.48 -13.23
C PHE A 405 9.95 -1.96 -14.39
N ILE A 406 9.36 -2.01 -15.59
CA ILE A 406 10.04 -2.39 -16.81
C ILE A 406 9.71 -1.45 -17.98
N CYS A 407 10.70 -1.27 -18.85
CA CYS A 407 10.53 -0.72 -20.19
C CYS A 407 10.81 -1.85 -21.18
N PRO A 408 9.77 -2.47 -21.77
CA PRO A 408 9.95 -3.63 -22.64
C PRO A 408 10.87 -3.37 -23.83
N GLU A 409 10.69 -2.21 -24.49
CA GLU A 409 11.44 -1.83 -25.69
C GLU A 409 12.93 -1.67 -25.43
N CYS A 410 13.30 -1.01 -24.33
CA CYS A 410 14.71 -0.75 -23.99
C CYS A 410 15.33 -1.83 -23.11
N ARG A 411 14.58 -2.88 -22.75
CA ARG A 411 14.98 -3.92 -21.78
C ARG A 411 15.58 -3.35 -20.50
N THR A 412 15.01 -2.24 -20.04
CA THR A 412 15.44 -1.48 -18.86
C THR A 412 14.49 -1.77 -17.71
N THR A 413 15.00 -1.84 -16.49
CA THR A 413 14.25 -2.09 -15.26
C THR A 413 14.46 -0.93 -14.30
N ALA A 414 13.52 -0.74 -13.37
CA ALA A 414 13.66 0.20 -12.29
C ALA A 414 13.07 -0.36 -10.99
N THR A 415 13.56 0.12 -9.86
CA THR A 415 12.90 -0.06 -8.56
C THR A 415 12.77 1.26 -7.84
N SER A 416 11.69 1.39 -7.07
CA SER A 416 11.45 2.47 -6.11
C SER A 416 10.90 1.88 -4.82
N TYR A 417 10.80 2.71 -3.78
CA TYR A 417 10.34 2.30 -2.46
C TYR A 417 9.44 3.37 -1.88
N GLN A 418 8.36 2.96 -1.20
CA GLN A 418 7.49 3.85 -0.44
C GLN A 418 7.24 3.25 0.95
N GLN A 419 7.07 4.12 1.93
CA GLN A 419 6.70 3.76 3.31
C GLN A 419 5.81 4.86 3.88
N SER A 420 4.89 4.48 4.77
CA SER A 420 3.93 5.36 5.44
C SER A 420 4.52 6.10 6.63
#